data_AF-A0A518S846-F1
#
_entry.id   AF-A0A518S846-F1
#
_cell.length_a   1.000
_cell.length_b   1.000
_cell.length_c   1.000
_cell.angle_alpha   90.00
_cell.angle_beta   90.00
_cell.angle_gamma   90.00
#
_symmetry.space_group_name_H-M   'P 1'
#
loop_
_entity.id
_entity.type
_entity.pdbx_description
1 polymer ?
#
loop_
_entity_poly.entity_id
_entity_poly.type
_entity_poly.pdbx_seq_one_letter_code
_entity_poly.pdbx_strand_id
1 'polypeptide(L)'
;MADPANDQSGYDNESERTEVPSSPDREEASAPADANDGGTDQDTTGDEDISSSTSETLTLVDAQNRAQEAAEELLDHKFEGIIKAETADGDGWRTVVEVVERSAVPDTQDIIGRYEIMLDAAGEVTGYELLERYRRNDMKEEL
;
A
#
# COMPACT_ATOMS: atom_id res chain seq x y z
N MET A 1 45.44 51.32 12.84
CA MET A 1 44.14 51.65 13.45
C MET A 1 43.67 50.43 14.21
N ALA A 2 43.53 50.55 15.52
CA ALA A 2 42.94 49.55 16.41
C ALA A 2 41.59 50.11 16.88
N ASP A 3 40.55 49.30 16.84
CA ASP A 3 39.23 49.62 17.40
C ASP A 3 39.07 48.91 18.76
N PRO A 4 38.85 49.65 19.86
CA PRO A 4 38.69 49.10 21.20
C PRO A 4 37.22 49.05 21.66
N ALA A 5 36.99 48.20 22.66
CA ALA A 5 35.88 48.21 23.62
C ALA A 5 34.49 47.76 23.15
N ASN A 6 33.99 46.66 23.75
CA ASN A 6 32.84 46.79 24.63
C ASN A 6 32.78 45.63 25.64
N ASP A 7 33.23 45.93 26.86
CA ASP A 7 32.98 45.24 28.12
C ASP A 7 31.64 45.74 28.68
N GLN A 8 30.75 44.85 29.15
CA GLN A 8 29.93 45.09 30.35
C GLN A 8 29.01 43.90 30.74
N SER A 9 29.17 43.48 32.01
CA SER A 9 28.17 43.09 33.04
C SER A 9 26.99 42.19 32.65
N GLY A 10 26.70 41.07 33.32
CA GLY A 10 26.71 40.88 34.77
C GLY A 10 25.40 41.37 35.38
N TYR A 11 24.39 40.50 35.52
CA TYR A 11 23.24 40.70 36.40
C TYR A 11 22.85 39.40 37.09
N ASP A 12 22.50 39.59 38.35
CA ASP A 12 22.33 38.66 39.46
C ASP A 12 20.85 38.22 39.60
N ASN A 13 20.69 37.02 40.15
CA ASN A 13 19.80 36.69 41.29
C ASN A 13 18.29 36.29 41.15
N GLU A 14 18.01 35.26 41.98
CA GLU A 14 16.82 34.90 42.77
C GLU A 14 15.45 34.62 42.13
N SER A 15 15.00 33.36 42.31
CA SER A 15 13.64 32.96 42.74
C SER A 15 13.67 31.45 43.03
N GLU A 16 13.94 31.04 44.26
CA GLU A 16 12.92 30.59 45.23
C GLU A 16 12.21 29.27 44.87
N ARG A 17 12.76 28.20 45.45
CA ARG A 17 12.08 27.13 46.22
C ARG A 17 10.67 26.71 45.78
N THR A 18 10.54 25.44 45.42
CA THR A 18 9.38 24.64 45.82
C THR A 18 9.85 23.28 46.34
N GLU A 19 9.38 22.99 47.55
CA GLU A 19 9.73 21.87 48.40
C GLU A 19 8.98 20.61 47.95
N VAL A 20 9.68 19.48 47.85
CA VAL A 20 9.05 18.15 47.75
C VAL A 20 9.13 17.46 49.11
N PRO A 21 8.01 17.16 49.78
CA PRO A 21 8.04 16.34 50.98
C PRO A 21 8.05 14.84 50.63
N SER A 22 8.90 14.15 51.37
CA SER A 22 9.13 12.71 51.46
C SER A 22 7.87 11.89 51.80
N SER A 23 7.84 10.61 51.41
CA SER A 23 7.87 9.48 52.37
C SER A 23 7.89 8.11 51.68
N PRO A 24 8.33 7.05 52.42
CA PRO A 24 8.96 5.84 51.88
C PRO A 24 8.11 4.56 52.05
N ASP A 25 8.76 3.43 51.75
CA ASP A 25 8.45 2.04 52.12
C ASP A 25 7.31 1.32 51.40
N ARG A 26 7.69 0.38 50.52
CA ARG A 26 7.30 -1.03 50.67
C ARG A 26 8.16 -1.95 49.79
N GLU A 27 8.97 -2.79 50.42
CA GLU A 27 9.46 -4.03 49.83
C GLU A 27 8.27 -4.95 49.51
N GLU A 28 8.24 -5.54 48.32
CA GLU A 28 7.96 -6.98 48.20
C GLU A 28 8.44 -7.51 46.85
N ALA A 29 9.38 -8.44 46.94
CA ALA A 29 9.75 -9.33 45.85
C ALA A 29 8.58 -10.28 45.54
N SER A 30 8.26 -10.49 44.27
CA SER A 30 7.81 -11.77 43.71
C SER A 30 7.62 -11.66 42.19
N ALA A 31 8.56 -12.22 41.44
CA ALA A 31 8.25 -12.89 40.17
C ALA A 31 7.72 -14.29 40.52
N PRO A 32 6.92 -15.01 39.69
CA PRO A 32 7.13 -15.12 38.24
C PRO A 32 5.87 -15.34 37.34
N ALA A 33 6.16 -15.34 36.03
CA ALA A 33 5.50 -16.09 34.96
C ALA A 33 4.00 -15.89 34.68
N ASP A 34 3.70 -15.23 33.57
CA ASP A 34 2.55 -15.60 32.75
C ASP A 34 2.92 -15.46 31.26
N ALA A 35 2.86 -16.58 30.55
CA ALA A 35 3.19 -16.69 29.15
C ALA A 35 2.08 -16.01 28.34
N ASN A 36 2.41 -14.93 27.63
CA ASN A 36 1.48 -14.37 26.65
C ASN A 36 1.48 -15.29 25.42
N ASP A 37 0.59 -16.26 25.50
CA ASP A 37 0.14 -17.16 24.45
C ASP A 37 -0.27 -16.33 23.22
N GLY A 38 0.52 -16.47 22.16
CA GLY A 38 0.25 -15.88 20.86
C GLY A 38 -0.87 -16.65 20.17
N GLY A 39 -2.10 -16.22 20.39
CA GLY A 39 -3.27 -16.65 19.64
C GLY A 39 -3.99 -15.43 19.09
N THR A 40 -3.49 -14.86 17.99
CA THR A 40 -4.36 -14.03 17.14
C THR A 40 -4.94 -14.98 16.11
N ASP A 41 -6.12 -15.49 16.41
CA ASP A 41 -7.01 -16.16 15.46
C ASP A 41 -7.36 -15.13 14.37
N GLN A 42 -6.49 -15.02 13.36
CA GLN A 42 -6.94 -14.51 12.08
C GLN A 42 -7.76 -15.62 11.45
N ASP A 43 -9.08 -15.47 11.61
CA ASP A 43 -10.08 -15.94 10.66
C ASP A 43 -9.70 -15.37 9.29
N THR A 44 -8.77 -16.03 8.61
CA THR A 44 -8.73 -15.99 7.16
C THR A 44 -9.76 -17.02 6.75
N THR A 45 -10.95 -16.54 6.45
CA THR A 45 -11.97 -17.30 5.71
C THR A 45 -11.28 -17.80 4.44
N GLY A 46 -10.70 -18.99 4.51
CA GLY A 46 -10.17 -19.70 3.36
C GLY A 46 -11.40 -20.07 2.56
N ASP A 47 -11.65 -19.31 1.50
CA ASP A 47 -12.61 -19.69 0.50
C ASP A 47 -12.10 -21.00 -0.10
N GLU A 48 -12.68 -22.10 0.36
CA GLU A 48 -12.47 -23.43 -0.19
C GLU A 48 -13.11 -23.43 -1.57
N ASP A 49 -12.37 -22.94 -2.57
CA ASP A 49 -12.79 -22.97 -3.96
C ASP A 49 -12.98 -24.42 -4.40
N ILE A 50 -14.25 -24.80 -4.47
CA ILE A 50 -14.75 -26.09 -4.91
C ILE A 50 -14.27 -26.31 -6.34
N SER A 51 -13.25 -27.15 -6.51
CA SER A 51 -12.82 -27.68 -7.80
C SER A 51 -13.96 -28.47 -8.46
N SER A 52 -14.81 -27.76 -9.20
CA SER A 52 -15.78 -28.36 -10.11
C SER A 52 -15.11 -28.56 -11.46
N SER A 53 -14.48 -29.72 -11.59
CA SER A 53 -13.97 -30.25 -12.85
C SER A 53 -15.11 -30.38 -13.87
N THR A 54 -15.28 -29.38 -14.74
CA THR A 54 -16.02 -29.48 -16.01
C THR A 54 -15.51 -28.40 -16.97
N SER A 55 -14.62 -28.78 -17.89
CA SER A 55 -14.14 -27.99 -19.03
C SER A 55 -13.59 -26.59 -18.67
N GLU A 56 -12.26 -26.50 -18.62
CA GLU A 56 -11.40 -25.44 -18.08
C GLU A 56 -11.55 -24.08 -18.80
N THR A 57 -12.71 -23.44 -18.71
CA THR A 57 -12.90 -22.05 -19.15
C THR A 57 -12.61 -21.11 -17.98
N LEU A 58 -11.62 -20.23 -18.17
CA LEU A 58 -11.24 -19.21 -17.19
C LEU A 58 -12.45 -18.38 -16.74
N THR A 59 -12.73 -18.31 -15.43
CA THR A 59 -13.82 -17.48 -14.92
C THR A 59 -13.43 -15.99 -14.92
N LEU A 60 -14.41 -15.11 -14.71
CA LEU A 60 -14.14 -13.68 -14.56
C LEU A 60 -13.19 -13.36 -13.40
N VAL A 61 -13.27 -14.11 -12.29
CA VAL A 61 -12.41 -13.91 -11.13
C VAL A 61 -11.00 -14.38 -11.45
N ASP A 62 -10.87 -15.55 -12.07
CA ASP A 62 -9.57 -16.07 -12.51
C ASP A 62 -8.90 -15.13 -13.53
N ALA A 63 -9.66 -14.61 -14.49
CA ALA A 63 -9.16 -13.67 -15.48
C ALA A 63 -8.64 -12.37 -14.85
N GLN A 64 -9.33 -11.87 -13.82
CA GLN A 64 -8.89 -10.69 -13.08
C GLN A 64 -7.59 -10.96 -12.30
N ASN A 65 -7.50 -12.09 -11.60
CA ASN A 65 -6.29 -12.48 -10.87
C ASN A 65 -5.10 -12.61 -11.83
N ARG A 66 -5.29 -13.31 -12.96
CA ARG A 66 -4.24 -13.46 -13.98
C ARG A 66 -3.83 -12.13 -14.61
N ALA A 67 -4.77 -11.22 -14.84
CA ALA A 67 -4.46 -9.89 -15.36
C ALA A 67 -3.67 -9.04 -14.35
N GLN A 68 -3.97 -9.13 -13.05
CA GLN A 68 -3.19 -8.47 -12.01
C GLN A 68 -1.76 -9.03 -11.97
N GLU A 69 -1.60 -10.34 -11.89
CA GLU A 69 -0.28 -11.00 -11.88
C GLU A 69 0.54 -10.61 -13.12
N ALA A 70 -0.10 -10.64 -14.30
CA ALA A 70 0.50 -10.20 -15.55
C ALA A 70 0.93 -8.73 -15.54
N ALA A 71 0.11 -7.84 -14.98
CA ALA A 71 0.43 -6.42 -14.89
C ALA A 71 1.67 -6.18 -14.02
N GLU A 72 1.74 -6.85 -12.86
CA GLU A 72 2.87 -6.72 -11.94
C GLU A 72 4.16 -7.31 -12.54
N GLU A 73 4.07 -8.46 -13.22
CA GLU A 73 5.23 -9.11 -13.84
C GLU A 73 5.74 -8.38 -15.09
N LEU A 74 4.85 -7.92 -15.98
CA LEU A 74 5.23 -7.33 -17.26
C LEU A 74 5.64 -5.87 -17.14
N LEU A 75 4.99 -5.10 -16.26
CA LEU A 75 5.13 -3.65 -16.22
C LEU A 75 6.09 -3.19 -15.12
N ASP A 76 6.47 -4.05 -14.16
CA ASP A 76 7.32 -3.71 -13.00
C ASP A 76 6.83 -2.43 -12.28
N HIS A 77 5.51 -2.28 -12.21
CA HIS A 77 4.82 -1.13 -11.66
C HIS A 77 3.82 -1.56 -10.61
N LYS A 78 3.58 -0.68 -9.63
CA LYS A 78 2.60 -0.96 -8.57
C LYS A 78 1.21 -1.04 -9.21
N PHE A 79 0.58 -2.20 -9.09
CA PHE A 79 -0.80 -2.39 -9.49
C PHE A 79 -1.73 -1.49 -8.66
N GLU A 80 -2.71 -0.90 -9.33
CA GLU A 80 -3.71 -0.02 -8.70
C GLU A 80 -5.11 -0.64 -8.73
N GLY A 81 -5.51 -1.21 -9.87
CA GLY A 81 -6.82 -1.85 -9.98
C GLY A 81 -7.18 -2.33 -11.39
N ILE A 82 -8.32 -3.01 -11.49
CA ILE A 82 -8.93 -3.43 -12.76
C ILE A 82 -10.17 -2.59 -12.98
N ILE A 83 -10.25 -1.93 -14.13
CA ILE A 83 -11.39 -1.08 -14.53
C ILE A 83 -12.30 -1.77 -15.54
N LYS A 84 -11.81 -2.80 -16.23
CA LYS A 84 -12.62 -3.58 -17.18
C LYS A 84 -12.12 -5.02 -17.26
N ALA A 85 -13.04 -5.97 -17.34
CA ALA A 85 -12.77 -7.35 -17.71
C ALA A 85 -13.95 -7.90 -18.51
N GLU A 86 -13.68 -8.41 -19.71
CA GLU A 86 -14.68 -8.98 -20.60
C GLU A 86 -14.11 -10.19 -21.36
N THR A 87 -14.98 -11.12 -21.74
CA THR A 87 -14.61 -12.21 -22.64
C THR A 87 -14.29 -11.65 -24.03
N ALA A 88 -13.20 -12.09 -24.62
CA ALA A 88 -12.80 -11.81 -26.00
C ALA A 88 -13.17 -12.99 -26.92
N ASP A 89 -12.84 -12.88 -28.21
CA ASP A 89 -13.03 -13.96 -29.17
C ASP A 89 -12.25 -15.22 -28.78
N GLY A 90 -12.84 -16.40 -29.00
CA GLY A 90 -12.14 -17.68 -28.79
C GLY A 90 -11.87 -18.03 -27.32
N ASP A 91 -12.81 -17.71 -26.42
CA ASP A 91 -12.76 -18.04 -24.98
C ASP A 91 -11.65 -17.32 -24.20
N GLY A 92 -10.97 -16.35 -24.82
CA GLY A 92 -9.99 -15.48 -24.17
C GLY A 92 -10.63 -14.34 -23.36
N TRP A 93 -9.79 -13.53 -22.74
CA TRP A 93 -10.20 -12.38 -21.95
C TRP A 93 -9.47 -11.11 -22.39
N ARG A 94 -10.17 -10.00 -22.35
CA ARG A 94 -9.62 -8.66 -22.47
C ARG A 94 -9.86 -7.94 -21.16
N THR A 95 -8.79 -7.47 -20.55
CA THR A 95 -8.84 -6.72 -19.30
C THR A 95 -8.19 -5.36 -19.48
N VAL A 96 -8.63 -4.39 -18.68
CA VAL A 96 -8.00 -3.08 -18.61
C VAL A 96 -7.63 -2.81 -17.17
N VAL A 97 -6.34 -2.60 -16.93
CA VAL A 97 -5.73 -2.43 -15.61
C VAL A 97 -5.10 -1.05 -15.50
N GLU A 98 -5.00 -0.57 -14.27
CA GLU A 98 -4.30 0.64 -13.90
C GLU A 98 -3.08 0.32 -13.05
N VAL A 99 -1.97 0.99 -13.37
CA VAL A 99 -0.72 0.89 -12.64
C VAL A 99 -0.14 2.27 -12.37
N VAL A 100 0.57 2.42 -11.25
CA VAL A 100 1.32 3.63 -10.94
C VAL A 100 2.68 3.55 -11.60
N GLU A 101 2.84 4.17 -12.77
CA GLU A 101 4.13 4.21 -13.47
C GLU A 101 5.12 5.17 -12.82
N ARG A 102 4.61 6.24 -12.17
CA ARG A 102 5.45 7.20 -11.44
C ARG A 102 4.70 7.78 -10.26
N SER A 103 5.24 7.54 -9.07
CA SER A 103 4.76 8.17 -7.84
C SER A 103 5.19 9.64 -7.73
N ALA A 104 4.33 10.46 -7.14
CA ALA A 104 4.57 11.87 -6.84
C ALA A 104 4.21 12.21 -5.39
N VAL A 105 4.59 13.42 -4.94
CA VAL A 105 4.19 13.95 -3.62
C VAL A 105 3.51 15.30 -3.83
N PRO A 106 2.23 15.45 -3.45
CA PRO A 106 1.33 14.42 -2.91
C PRO A 106 1.00 13.30 -3.92
N ASP A 107 0.57 12.14 -3.43
CA ASP A 107 0.14 10.95 -4.21
C ASP A 107 -1.03 11.27 -5.18
N THR A 108 -1.76 12.35 -4.92
CA THR A 108 -2.76 12.91 -5.84
C THR A 108 -2.17 13.38 -7.17
N GLN A 109 -0.85 13.45 -7.30
CA GLN A 109 -0.14 13.80 -8.53
C GLN A 109 0.55 12.61 -9.21
N ASP A 110 0.29 11.38 -8.76
CA ASP A 110 0.81 10.17 -9.41
C ASP A 110 0.47 10.13 -10.91
N ILE A 111 1.35 9.56 -11.70
CA ILE A 111 1.09 9.23 -13.10
C ILE A 111 0.57 7.80 -13.16
N ILE A 112 -0.65 7.65 -13.65
CA ILE A 112 -1.33 6.38 -13.84
C ILE A 112 -1.22 5.99 -15.32
N GLY A 113 -0.83 4.74 -15.56
CA GLY A 113 -0.89 4.10 -16.87
C GLY A 113 -2.09 3.15 -16.93
N ARG A 114 -2.89 3.28 -17.98
CA ARG A 114 -4.01 2.37 -18.27
C ARG A 114 -3.61 1.41 -19.37
N TYR A 115 -3.57 0.13 -19.04
CA TYR A 115 -3.10 -0.93 -19.92
C TYR A 115 -4.23 -1.91 -20.25
N GLU A 116 -4.39 -2.24 -21.52
CA GLU A 116 -5.13 -3.42 -21.93
C GLU A 116 -4.21 -4.65 -21.85
N ILE A 117 -4.69 -5.74 -21.24
CA ILE A 117 -4.02 -7.04 -21.22
C ILE A 117 -4.97 -8.08 -21.81
N MET A 118 -4.47 -8.81 -22.80
CA MET A 118 -5.17 -9.91 -23.46
C MET A 118 -4.69 -11.24 -22.90
N LEU A 119 -5.64 -12.07 -22.48
CA LEU A 119 -5.41 -13.42 -21.99
C LEU A 119 -6.07 -14.42 -22.93
N ASP A 120 -5.48 -15.59 -23.12
CA ASP A 120 -6.15 -16.71 -23.78
C ASP A 120 -7.09 -17.47 -22.82
N ALA A 121 -7.69 -18.56 -23.32
CA ALA A 121 -8.60 -19.41 -22.55
C ALA A 121 -7.94 -20.09 -21.34
N ALA A 122 -6.60 -20.22 -21.32
CA ALA A 122 -5.83 -20.75 -20.19
C ALA A 122 -5.40 -19.66 -19.20
N GLY A 123 -5.66 -18.40 -19.51
CA GLY A 123 -5.24 -17.24 -18.73
C GLY A 123 -3.77 -16.89 -18.92
N GLU A 124 -3.17 -17.28 -20.05
CA GLU A 124 -1.82 -16.87 -20.44
C GLU A 124 -1.87 -15.54 -21.20
N VAL A 125 -0.90 -14.66 -20.95
CA VAL A 125 -0.86 -13.35 -21.61
C VAL A 125 -0.47 -13.50 -23.08
N THR A 126 -1.35 -13.06 -23.96
CA THR A 126 -1.13 -13.08 -25.41
C THR A 126 -0.75 -11.72 -25.98
N GLY A 127 -0.98 -10.65 -25.23
CA GLY A 127 -0.53 -9.31 -25.57
C GLY A 127 -0.93 -8.26 -24.55
N TYR A 128 -0.36 -7.07 -24.69
CA TYR A 128 -0.72 -5.90 -23.91
C TYR A 128 -0.56 -4.62 -24.73
N GLU A 129 -1.34 -3.60 -24.39
CA GLU A 129 -1.30 -2.28 -25.04
C GLU A 129 -1.46 -1.18 -23.99
N LEU A 130 -0.65 -0.13 -24.08
CA LEU A 130 -0.90 1.09 -23.30
C LEU A 130 -2.00 1.91 -23.98
N LEU A 131 -3.13 2.08 -23.31
CA LEU A 131 -4.26 2.86 -23.81
C LEU A 131 -4.07 4.36 -23.58
N GLU A 132 -3.73 4.75 -22.36
CA GLU A 132 -3.48 6.16 -22.00
C GLU A 132 -2.61 6.30 -20.75
N ARG A 133 -2.05 7.50 -20.57
CA ARG A 133 -1.43 7.94 -19.32
C ARG A 133 -2.11 9.21 -18.86
N TYR A 134 -2.41 9.30 -17.59
CA TYR A 134 -3.02 10.48 -17.00
C TYR A 134 -2.48 10.72 -15.58
N ARG A 135 -2.67 11.91 -15.03
CA ARG A 135 -2.35 12.17 -13.61
C ARG A 135 -3.56 11.82 -12.76
N ARG A 136 -3.37 11.29 -11.55
CA ARG A 136 -4.48 10.90 -10.66
C ARG A 136 -5.55 11.99 -10.46
N ASN A 137 -5.17 13.26 -10.47
CA ASN A 137 -6.11 14.39 -10.34
C ASN A 137 -6.70 14.92 -11.66
N ASP A 138 -6.31 14.38 -12.81
CA ASP A 138 -6.99 14.61 -14.08
C ASP A 138 -8.25 13.72 -14.10
N MET A 139 -9.33 14.17 -13.44
CA MET A 139 -10.66 13.62 -13.69
C MET A 139 -11.00 13.86 -15.16
N LYS A 140 -11.04 12.80 -15.96
CA LYS A 140 -11.69 12.83 -17.26
C LYS A 140 -13.18 12.62 -16.99
N GLU A 141 -13.95 13.70 -16.99
CA GLU A 141 -15.42 13.60 -17.05
C GLU A 141 -15.77 12.71 -18.26
N GLU A 142 -16.38 11.55 -18.04
CA GLU A 142 -16.97 10.78 -19.14
C GLU A 142 -18.21 11.54 -19.66
N LEU A 143 -18.26 11.76 -20.98
CA LEU A 143 -19.34 12.39 -21.75
C LEU A 143 -20.54 11.47 -21.93
#